data_AF-A0A954RIP5-F1
#
_entry.id   AF-A0A954RIP5-F1
#
_cell.length_a   1.000
_cell.length_b   1.000
_cell.length_c   1.000
_cell.angle_alpha   90.00
_cell.angle_beta   90.00
_cell.angle_gamma   90.00
#
_symmetry.space_group_name_H-M   'P 1'
#
loop_
_entity.id
_entity.type
_entity.pdbx_description
1 polymer ?
#
loop_
_entity_poly.entity_id
_entity_poly.type
_entity_poly.pdbx_seq_one_letter_code
_entity_poly.pdbx_strand_id
1 'polypeptide(L)'
;MTITHRNRNRFAWIVGGAFALLLAQCATGSAAVKVRYYPMGEADGAVTIGGVALSTEDIMEPPTEDIDGNPVADQFGDFVPLLADSESTAPVYVDGRGGGLALLFDGVDDEMRSDAFDPRDFATFASLSQAWVNPSVSGQGNDQSVWALGTDNGGAGITSDGFWQLQSVNGIPAKKSPVEVAFGEWTHIAVFRGGNSARMYINGELAISGDGFWGGTNSVVVGNDIADITPFAGVIDDFNISGFSDGAFDPTIDVDFTSDLTPTGVPGDVDQDGDADNDDYLIWSANVGLNNGLGAGDVSTLLKGDVDGNGRVNFFDFFEISASVTPPANQVPEPATGTLLAIGMLAFGRRAIARRR
;
A
#
# COMPACT_ATOMS: atom_id res chain seq x y z
N MET A 1 -32.31 24.26 73.41
CA MET A 1 -33.77 24.02 73.42
C MET A 1 -34.32 24.38 72.05
N THR A 2 -34.74 23.35 71.32
CA THR A 2 -35.88 23.36 70.37
C THR A 2 -35.83 24.26 69.12
N ILE A 3 -35.38 23.66 68.01
CA ILE A 3 -36.13 23.40 66.76
C ILE A 3 -37.27 24.39 66.42
N THR A 4 -37.27 25.02 65.23
CA THR A 4 -38.33 24.78 64.21
C THR A 4 -38.06 25.38 62.83
N HIS A 5 -38.47 24.60 61.83
CA HIS A 5 -38.50 24.83 60.39
C HIS A 5 -39.22 26.10 59.93
N ARG A 6 -38.80 26.63 58.77
CA ARG A 6 -39.73 27.18 57.77
C ARG A 6 -39.40 26.71 56.36
N ASN A 7 -40.21 25.78 55.90
CA ASN A 7 -40.47 25.50 54.49
C ASN A 7 -40.96 26.77 53.78
N ARG A 8 -40.34 27.12 52.66
CA ARG A 8 -40.97 27.96 51.63
C ARG A 8 -40.87 27.26 50.29
N ASN A 9 -42.04 26.80 49.87
CA ASN A 9 -42.47 26.40 48.53
C ASN A 9 -41.68 27.07 47.40
N ARG A 10 -41.12 26.25 46.50
CA ARG A 10 -40.89 26.62 45.10
C ARG A 10 -41.47 25.55 44.20
N PHE A 11 -42.63 25.88 43.64
CA PHE A 11 -43.21 25.27 42.45
C PHE A 11 -42.93 26.26 41.30
N ALA A 12 -42.11 25.87 40.33
CA ALA A 12 -42.17 26.41 38.96
C ALA A 12 -41.29 25.55 38.04
N TRP A 13 -41.87 25.20 36.91
CA TRP A 13 -41.50 24.17 35.95
C TRP A 13 -40.35 24.53 34.99
N ILE A 14 -39.59 23.49 34.61
CA ILE A 14 -39.20 23.07 33.24
C ILE A 14 -38.80 24.15 32.22
N VAL A 15 -37.53 24.10 31.78
CA VAL A 15 -37.01 23.94 30.40
C VAL A 15 -35.54 24.37 30.47
N GLY A 16 -34.61 23.43 30.26
CA GLY A 16 -33.18 23.69 30.24
C GLY A 16 -32.45 22.45 29.77
N GLY A 17 -32.66 22.13 28.50
CA GLY A 17 -32.17 20.94 27.84
C GLY A 17 -30.65 20.88 27.77
N ALA A 18 -30.19 19.62 27.74
CA ALA A 18 -28.88 19.14 27.42
C ALA A 18 -28.10 20.02 26.41
N PHE A 19 -26.97 20.56 26.87
CA PHE A 19 -25.80 20.80 26.04
C PHE A 19 -24.59 20.29 26.84
N ALA A 20 -24.54 18.96 27.01
CA ALA A 20 -23.29 18.29 27.32
C ALA A 20 -22.47 18.35 26.04
N LEU A 21 -21.45 19.20 26.07
CA LEU A 21 -20.46 19.42 25.04
C LEU A 21 -19.73 18.08 24.79
N LEU A 22 -20.26 17.27 23.87
CA LEU A 22 -19.56 16.13 23.30
C LEU A 22 -18.56 16.72 22.30
N LEU A 23 -17.42 17.20 22.81
CA LEU A 23 -16.21 17.32 22.00
C LEU A 23 -15.78 15.89 21.70
N ALA A 24 -16.38 15.29 20.68
CA ALA A 24 -15.73 14.25 19.93
C ALA A 24 -14.49 14.93 19.33
N GLN A 25 -13.34 14.77 20.00
CA GLN A 25 -12.08 14.76 19.30
C GLN A 25 -12.22 13.63 18.28
N CYS A 26 -12.69 13.98 17.08
CA CYS A 26 -12.31 13.29 15.89
C CYS A 26 -10.80 13.43 15.86
N ALA A 27 -10.11 12.45 16.46
CA ALA A 27 -8.74 12.18 16.12
C ALA A 27 -8.81 11.87 14.64
N THR A 28 -8.54 12.87 13.81
CA THR A 28 -8.05 12.66 12.47
C THR A 28 -6.78 11.86 12.68
N GLY A 29 -6.90 10.53 12.74
CA GLY A 29 -5.77 9.65 12.58
C GLY A 29 -5.18 10.09 11.25
N SER A 30 -4.04 10.78 11.30
CA SER A 30 -3.23 10.94 10.11
C SER A 30 -3.08 9.52 9.59
N ALA A 31 -3.58 9.24 8.39
CA ALA A 31 -3.29 7.98 7.73
C ALA A 31 -1.78 7.79 7.81
N ALA A 32 -1.33 6.61 8.21
CA ALA A 32 0.09 6.31 8.30
C ALA A 32 0.70 6.61 6.92
N VAL A 33 1.55 7.63 6.83
CA VAL A 33 2.21 7.99 5.58
C VAL A 33 3.44 7.10 5.50
N LYS A 34 3.37 6.10 4.63
CA LYS A 34 4.51 5.24 4.31
C LYS A 34 5.42 6.00 3.35
N VAL A 35 6.67 6.21 3.74
CA VAL A 35 7.68 6.81 2.85
C VAL A 35 8.39 5.66 2.14
N ARG A 36 8.23 5.55 0.82
CA ARG A 36 8.86 4.52 -0.02
C ARG A 36 10.18 5.04 -0.61
N TYR A 37 11.18 4.17 -0.60
CA TYR A 37 12.54 4.38 -1.08
C TYR A 37 12.79 3.32 -2.16
N TYR A 38 13.41 3.72 -3.28
CA TYR A 38 13.76 2.82 -4.39
C TYR A 38 12.60 2.08 -5.08
N PRO A 39 11.43 2.69 -5.34
CA PRO A 39 10.39 1.99 -6.10
C PRO A 39 10.96 1.60 -7.48
N MET A 40 10.89 0.30 -7.80
CA MET A 40 11.26 -0.24 -9.11
C MET A 40 10.01 -0.75 -9.81
N GLY A 41 9.89 -0.53 -11.13
CA GLY A 41 8.87 -1.20 -11.95
C GLY A 41 7.65 -0.35 -12.36
N GLU A 42 7.60 0.91 -11.92
CA GLU A 42 6.60 1.86 -12.41
C GLU A 42 6.92 2.30 -13.84
N ALA A 43 5.88 2.59 -14.64
CA ALA A 43 6.00 2.93 -16.05
C ALA A 43 6.61 4.32 -16.26
N ASP A 44 7.93 4.42 -16.18
CA ASP A 44 8.68 5.58 -16.60
C ASP A 44 8.68 5.68 -18.14
N GLY A 45 8.20 6.80 -18.66
CA GLY A 45 8.01 6.99 -20.11
C GLY A 45 9.30 6.94 -20.94
N ALA A 46 10.46 6.78 -20.30
CA ALA A 46 11.78 6.76 -20.93
C ALA A 46 12.41 5.36 -21.03
N VAL A 47 11.97 4.36 -20.26
CA VAL A 47 12.57 3.02 -20.30
C VAL A 47 11.86 2.12 -21.29
N THR A 48 12.65 1.31 -21.97
CA THR A 48 12.20 0.30 -22.93
C THR A 48 12.62 -1.09 -22.47
N ILE A 49 11.70 -2.05 -22.59
CA ILE A 49 11.98 -3.48 -22.41
C ILE A 49 13.24 -3.89 -23.20
N GLY A 50 14.13 -4.62 -22.54
CA GLY A 50 15.43 -5.01 -23.06
C GLY A 50 16.55 -3.97 -22.86
N GLY A 51 16.25 -2.81 -22.27
CA GLY A 51 17.24 -1.86 -21.80
C GLY A 51 17.96 -2.34 -20.53
N VAL A 52 19.16 -1.82 -20.31
CA VAL A 52 19.97 -2.12 -19.11
C VAL A 52 19.65 -1.10 -18.02
N ALA A 53 19.42 -1.54 -16.79
CA ALA A 53 19.17 -0.68 -15.64
C ALA A 53 20.49 -0.37 -14.92
N LEU A 54 21.06 0.81 -15.18
CA LEU A 54 22.33 1.23 -14.57
C LEU A 54 22.14 1.97 -13.24
N SER A 55 20.99 2.63 -13.06
CA SER A 55 20.66 3.41 -11.88
C SER A 55 19.16 3.37 -11.62
N THR A 56 18.75 3.38 -10.35
CA THR A 56 17.34 3.63 -10.01
C THR A 56 16.91 5.08 -10.24
N GLU A 57 17.84 6.01 -10.47
CA GLU A 57 17.49 7.35 -10.96
C GLU A 57 16.89 7.30 -12.37
N ASP A 58 17.31 6.34 -13.20
CA ASP A 58 16.78 6.19 -14.56
C ASP A 58 15.32 5.68 -14.54
N ILE A 59 14.91 5.03 -13.44
CA ILE A 59 13.58 4.43 -13.20
C ILE A 59 12.59 5.45 -12.60
N MET A 60 13.11 6.53 -12.03
CA MET A 60 12.34 7.50 -11.27
C MET A 60 12.12 8.76 -12.11
N GLU A 61 10.90 9.01 -12.60
CA GLU A 61 10.46 10.40 -12.55
C GLU A 61 10.38 10.75 -11.05
N PRO A 62 11.11 11.78 -10.57
CA PRO A 62 11.34 11.94 -9.15
C PRO A 62 10.00 12.04 -8.43
N PRO A 63 9.70 11.19 -7.42
CA PRO A 63 8.72 11.57 -6.43
C PRO A 63 9.28 12.81 -5.74
N THR A 64 8.72 13.94 -6.15
CA THR A 64 8.94 15.25 -5.56
C THR A 64 8.59 15.16 -4.09
N GLU A 65 9.61 15.27 -3.23
CA GLU A 65 9.51 15.75 -1.85
C GLU A 65 8.67 14.90 -0.87
N ASP A 66 9.20 14.61 0.34
CA ASP A 66 8.35 14.16 1.45
C ASP A 66 7.34 15.27 1.84
N ILE A 67 6.47 15.00 2.83
CA ILE A 67 5.48 15.99 3.32
C ILE A 67 6.10 17.32 3.81
N ASP A 68 7.43 17.36 3.98
CA ASP A 68 8.26 18.48 4.39
C ASP A 68 9.35 18.89 3.34
N GLY A 69 9.44 18.26 2.16
CA GLY A 69 10.47 18.60 1.15
C GLY A 69 11.70 17.69 1.03
N ASN A 70 11.90 16.66 1.86
CA ASN A 70 13.20 15.98 1.95
C ASN A 70 13.20 14.58 1.31
N PRO A 71 14.10 14.30 0.34
CA PRO A 71 14.31 12.94 -0.14
C PRO A 71 15.05 12.10 0.90
N VAL A 72 15.09 10.80 0.65
CA VAL A 72 16.05 9.85 1.24
C VAL A 72 17.41 10.50 1.30
N ALA A 73 17.86 10.86 2.50
CA ALA A 73 19.08 11.60 2.66
C ALA A 73 20.21 10.63 2.98
N ASP A 74 21.33 10.72 2.27
CA ASP A 74 22.61 10.46 2.93
C ASP A 74 22.77 11.41 4.15
N GLN A 75 23.89 11.38 4.86
CA GLN A 75 24.13 12.31 5.97
C GLN A 75 24.01 13.82 5.60
N PHE A 76 23.82 14.17 4.32
CA PHE A 76 23.72 15.53 3.80
C PHE A 76 22.37 15.91 3.18
N GLY A 77 21.40 15.01 3.01
CA GLY A 77 20.09 15.37 2.45
C GLY A 77 19.82 14.90 1.03
N ASP A 78 20.76 14.19 0.39
CA ASP A 78 20.67 13.85 -1.04
C ASP A 78 20.18 12.40 -1.26
N PHE A 79 19.29 12.21 -2.25
CA PHE A 79 18.88 10.88 -2.73
C PHE A 79 20.09 10.08 -3.19
N VAL A 80 20.19 8.85 -2.72
CA VAL A 80 21.21 7.91 -3.18
C VAL A 80 20.53 6.84 -4.01
N PRO A 81 20.83 6.70 -5.32
CA PRO A 81 20.32 5.60 -6.13
C PRO A 81 20.95 4.25 -5.77
N LEU A 82 20.27 3.17 -6.16
CA LEU A 82 20.97 1.90 -6.38
C LEU A 82 21.61 1.96 -7.77
N LEU A 83 22.85 1.51 -7.85
CA LEU A 83 23.66 1.51 -9.07
C LEU A 83 24.09 0.08 -9.39
N ALA A 84 24.13 -0.25 -10.66
CA ALA A 84 24.89 -1.40 -11.13
C ALA A 84 26.37 -1.01 -11.27
N ASP A 85 27.27 -1.92 -10.95
CA ASP A 85 28.72 -1.69 -11.07
C ASP A 85 29.17 -1.46 -12.53
N SER A 86 28.48 -2.08 -13.49
CA SER A 86 28.77 -1.99 -14.91
C SER A 86 27.58 -2.43 -15.75
N GLU A 87 27.56 -2.09 -17.05
CA GLU A 87 26.56 -2.62 -18.00
C GLU A 87 26.53 -4.15 -18.08
N SER A 88 27.63 -4.84 -17.76
CA SER A 88 27.72 -6.31 -17.83
C SER A 88 27.19 -7.01 -16.59
N THR A 89 26.96 -6.28 -15.50
CA THR A 89 26.50 -6.78 -14.20
C THR A 89 25.19 -6.09 -13.80
N ALA A 90 24.51 -5.52 -14.79
CA ALA A 90 23.33 -4.70 -14.61
C ALA A 90 22.10 -5.48 -15.08
N PRO A 91 21.02 -5.51 -14.27
CA PRO A 91 19.81 -6.21 -14.68
C PRO A 91 19.17 -5.54 -15.89
N VAL A 92 18.32 -6.31 -16.57
CA VAL A 92 17.64 -5.89 -17.80
C VAL A 92 16.15 -5.67 -17.56
N TYR A 93 15.58 -4.62 -18.13
CA TYR A 93 14.13 -4.38 -18.05
C TYR A 93 13.34 -5.44 -18.83
N VAL A 94 12.33 -6.02 -18.20
CA VAL A 94 11.40 -7.00 -18.76
C VAL A 94 9.96 -6.65 -18.42
N ASP A 95 9.00 -7.40 -18.98
CA ASP A 95 7.60 -7.30 -18.57
C ASP A 95 7.45 -7.67 -17.09
N GLY A 96 6.90 -6.76 -16.30
CA GLY A 96 6.60 -6.92 -14.89
C GLY A 96 5.23 -7.54 -14.62
N ARG A 97 4.93 -7.67 -13.34
CA ARG A 97 3.64 -8.14 -12.84
C ARG A 97 2.57 -7.08 -13.18
N GLY A 98 1.43 -7.54 -13.69
CA GLY A 98 0.33 -6.64 -14.05
C GLY A 98 0.58 -5.76 -15.29
N GLY A 99 1.68 -5.96 -16.02
CA GLY A 99 2.01 -5.20 -17.24
C GLY A 99 2.87 -3.95 -17.02
N GLY A 100 3.44 -3.77 -15.82
CA GLY A 100 4.50 -2.81 -15.54
C GLY A 100 5.86 -3.24 -16.09
N LEU A 101 6.92 -2.54 -15.68
CA LEU A 101 8.30 -2.96 -15.95
C LEU A 101 8.84 -3.74 -14.75
N ALA A 102 9.78 -4.64 -14.97
CA ALA A 102 10.49 -5.32 -13.89
C ALA A 102 11.96 -5.52 -14.25
N LEU A 103 12.78 -5.90 -13.28
CA LEU A 103 14.20 -6.17 -13.48
C LEU A 103 14.47 -7.67 -13.52
N LEU A 104 15.06 -8.13 -14.62
CA LEU A 104 15.57 -9.49 -14.77
C LEU A 104 17.02 -9.55 -14.29
N PHE A 105 17.27 -10.49 -13.39
CA PHE A 105 18.58 -10.88 -12.88
C PHE A 105 18.92 -12.27 -13.41
N ASP A 106 20.10 -12.41 -14.01
CA ASP A 106 20.48 -13.60 -14.77
C ASP A 106 20.99 -14.79 -13.94
N GLY A 107 21.23 -14.60 -12.64
CA GLY A 107 21.76 -15.62 -11.74
C GLY A 107 23.27 -15.81 -11.80
N VAL A 108 24.01 -14.86 -12.39
CA VAL A 108 25.47 -14.87 -12.47
C VAL A 108 26.06 -13.74 -11.66
N ASP A 109 25.78 -12.50 -12.03
CA ASP A 109 26.39 -11.31 -11.42
C ASP A 109 25.54 -10.03 -11.51
N ASP A 110 24.32 -10.09 -12.05
CA ASP A 110 23.41 -8.95 -12.07
C ASP A 110 23.09 -8.46 -10.64
N GLU A 111 23.34 -7.18 -10.38
CA GLU A 111 22.95 -6.56 -9.12
C GLU A 111 22.71 -5.05 -9.21
N MET A 112 21.97 -4.53 -8.22
CA MET A 112 21.80 -3.11 -7.96
C MET A 112 22.17 -2.82 -6.50
N ARG A 113 23.08 -1.86 -6.26
CA ARG A 113 23.69 -1.64 -4.95
C ARG A 113 23.74 -0.18 -4.52
N SER A 114 23.65 0.07 -3.21
CA SER A 114 24.05 1.32 -2.57
C SER A 114 24.69 1.05 -1.21
N ASP A 115 25.93 1.53 -1.01
CA ASP A 115 26.63 1.43 0.27
C ASP A 115 26.33 2.58 1.23
N ALA A 116 25.55 3.57 0.79
CA ALA A 116 25.19 4.72 1.62
C ALA A 116 23.85 4.55 2.34
N PHE A 117 23.09 3.50 2.04
CA PHE A 117 21.85 3.23 2.76
C PHE A 117 22.10 2.63 4.14
N ASP A 118 21.55 3.27 5.18
CA ASP A 118 21.51 2.73 6.54
C ASP A 118 20.06 2.62 7.04
N PRO A 119 19.53 1.41 7.31
CA PRO A 119 18.18 1.24 7.86
C PRO A 119 18.01 1.85 9.27
N ARG A 120 19.09 2.30 9.91
CA ARG A 120 19.04 3.04 11.18
C ARG A 120 18.70 4.52 11.02
N ASP A 121 18.77 5.05 9.80
CA ASP A 121 18.49 6.47 9.55
C ASP A 121 16.99 6.77 9.54
N PHE A 122 16.13 5.74 9.51
CA PHE A 122 14.70 5.92 9.77
C PHE A 122 14.43 6.34 11.21
N ALA A 123 13.49 7.26 11.41
CA ALA A 123 13.14 7.82 12.73
C ALA A 123 12.79 6.76 13.81
N THR A 124 12.32 5.59 13.38
CA THR A 124 11.90 4.47 14.23
C THR A 124 12.97 3.39 14.39
N PHE A 125 14.09 3.52 13.67
CA PHE A 125 15.04 2.44 13.40
C PHE A 125 14.36 1.14 12.98
N ALA A 126 13.29 1.25 12.21
CA ALA A 126 12.58 0.11 11.66
C ALA A 126 12.36 0.35 10.16
N SER A 127 12.48 -0.73 9.40
CA SER A 127 12.37 -0.71 7.95
C SER A 127 11.54 -1.89 7.45
N LEU A 128 10.85 -1.69 6.34
CA LEU A 128 10.20 -2.75 5.57
C LEU A 128 10.76 -2.74 4.15
N SER A 129 11.47 -3.78 3.75
CA SER A 129 11.73 -4.05 2.32
C SER A 129 10.69 -5.00 1.78
N GLN A 130 10.19 -4.77 0.58
CA GLN A 130 9.30 -5.70 -0.09
C GLN A 130 9.41 -5.63 -1.61
N ALA A 131 8.96 -6.68 -2.28
CA ALA A 131 8.90 -6.78 -3.73
C ALA A 131 7.95 -7.92 -4.14
N TRP A 132 7.51 -7.88 -5.39
CA TRP A 132 7.11 -9.08 -6.11
C TRP A 132 8.34 -9.76 -6.70
N VAL A 133 8.44 -11.07 -6.49
CA VAL A 133 9.59 -11.88 -6.91
C VAL A 133 9.10 -13.06 -7.72
N ASN A 134 9.69 -13.29 -8.89
CA ASN A 134 9.50 -14.48 -9.71
C ASN A 134 10.83 -15.20 -9.91
N PRO A 135 11.19 -16.12 -8.99
CA PRO A 135 12.44 -16.88 -9.09
C PRO A 135 12.44 -17.79 -10.32
N SER A 136 13.50 -17.73 -11.11
CA SER A 136 13.65 -18.57 -12.30
C SER A 136 13.82 -20.04 -11.93
N VAL A 137 13.17 -20.93 -12.69
CA VAL A 137 13.36 -22.39 -12.57
C VAL A 137 14.83 -22.81 -12.73
N SER A 138 15.65 -21.99 -13.38
CA SER A 138 17.10 -22.22 -13.53
C SER A 138 17.89 -22.05 -12.23
N GLY A 139 17.38 -21.26 -11.28
CA GLY A 139 17.98 -21.05 -9.97
C GLY A 139 17.63 -22.15 -8.94
N GLN A 140 16.69 -23.04 -9.27
CA GLN A 140 16.28 -24.11 -8.36
C GLN A 140 17.46 -25.02 -7.99
N GLY A 141 17.62 -25.30 -6.70
CA GLY A 141 18.72 -26.14 -6.19
C GLY A 141 19.94 -25.34 -5.71
N ASN A 142 19.96 -24.03 -5.92
CA ASN A 142 21.05 -23.15 -5.48
C ASN A 142 20.59 -22.24 -4.34
N ASP A 143 21.53 -21.88 -3.45
CA ASP A 143 21.31 -20.77 -2.53
C ASP A 143 21.34 -19.45 -3.32
N GLN A 144 20.36 -18.58 -3.10
CA GLN A 144 20.22 -17.31 -3.81
C GLN A 144 19.84 -16.19 -2.84
N SER A 145 20.28 -14.98 -3.16
CA SER A 145 20.00 -13.77 -2.39
C SER A 145 19.21 -12.81 -3.24
N VAL A 146 17.92 -12.66 -2.93
CA VAL A 146 17.03 -11.79 -3.71
C VAL A 146 17.36 -10.33 -3.40
N TRP A 147 17.51 -10.00 -2.12
CA TRP A 147 18.11 -8.75 -1.68
C TRP A 147 18.66 -8.87 -0.27
N ALA A 148 19.61 -8.00 0.08
CA ALA A 148 20.17 -7.82 1.40
C ALA A 148 20.03 -6.37 1.87
N LEU A 149 19.71 -6.18 3.15
CA LEU A 149 19.67 -4.87 3.81
C LEU A 149 20.72 -4.78 4.91
N GLY A 150 21.68 -3.90 4.74
CA GLY A 150 22.86 -3.72 5.59
C GLY A 150 23.84 -4.87 5.49
N THR A 151 25.04 -4.67 6.03
CA THR A 151 26.16 -5.62 5.96
C THR A 151 25.91 -7.02 6.52
N ASP A 152 24.89 -7.18 7.37
CA ASP A 152 24.77 -8.39 8.18
C ASP A 152 23.36 -9.01 8.22
N ASN A 153 22.25 -8.26 7.98
CA ASN A 153 20.93 -8.78 8.39
C ASN A 153 19.71 -8.12 7.74
N GLY A 154 18.75 -8.93 7.28
CA GLY A 154 17.36 -8.47 7.08
C GLY A 154 16.91 -8.36 5.63
N GLY A 155 17.41 -9.27 4.79
CA GLY A 155 16.97 -9.45 3.41
C GLY A 155 16.14 -10.71 3.19
N ALA A 156 15.82 -10.98 1.93
CA ALA A 156 15.16 -12.20 1.49
C ALA A 156 16.11 -13.05 0.64
N GLY A 157 16.16 -14.34 0.93
CA GLY A 157 16.89 -15.31 0.13
C GLY A 157 16.09 -16.59 -0.12
N ILE A 158 16.69 -17.47 -0.90
CA ILE A 158 16.18 -18.79 -1.24
C ILE A 158 17.26 -19.80 -0.87
N THR A 159 16.87 -20.86 -0.17
CA THR A 159 17.77 -21.97 0.16
C THR A 159 17.91 -22.93 -1.03
N SER A 160 19.02 -23.66 -1.08
CA SER A 160 19.26 -24.71 -2.07
C SER A 160 18.18 -25.81 -2.08
N ASP A 161 17.49 -26.02 -0.96
CA ASP A 161 16.36 -26.95 -0.86
C ASP A 161 15.00 -26.33 -1.24
N GLY A 162 14.97 -25.11 -1.75
CA GLY A 162 13.80 -24.48 -2.37
C GLY A 162 12.84 -23.81 -1.38
N PHE A 163 13.32 -23.27 -0.27
CA PHE A 163 12.50 -22.53 0.70
C PHE A 163 12.91 -21.07 0.76
N TRP A 164 11.95 -20.20 1.04
CA TRP A 164 12.24 -18.81 1.39
C TRP A 164 13.04 -18.74 2.70
N GLN A 165 13.88 -17.73 2.85
CA GLN A 165 14.60 -17.49 4.10
C GLN A 165 14.77 -16.01 4.41
N LEU A 166 14.69 -15.68 5.70
CA LEU A 166 15.26 -14.44 6.22
C LEU A 166 16.77 -14.56 6.15
N GLN A 167 17.37 -13.78 5.26
CA GLN A 167 18.80 -13.81 5.02
C GLN A 167 19.56 -13.10 6.14
N SER A 168 20.69 -13.70 6.51
CA SER A 168 21.71 -13.12 7.35
C SER A 168 23.09 -13.40 6.75
N VAL A 169 23.97 -12.42 6.86
CA VAL A 169 25.38 -12.47 6.50
C VAL A 169 26.15 -12.17 7.80
N ASN A 170 27.28 -12.85 8.06
CA ASN A 170 28.15 -12.57 9.22
C ASN A 170 27.65 -12.95 10.63
N GLY A 171 27.37 -14.23 10.84
CA GLY A 171 27.45 -14.86 12.17
C GLY A 171 26.13 -15.06 12.92
N ILE A 172 25.02 -14.61 12.34
CA ILE A 172 23.67 -15.02 12.76
C ILE A 172 23.15 -16.05 11.75
N PRO A 173 22.57 -17.17 12.19
CA PRO A 173 22.01 -18.13 11.26
C PRO A 173 20.83 -17.50 10.51
N ALA A 174 20.88 -17.58 9.17
CA ALA A 174 19.70 -17.35 8.35
C ALA A 174 18.53 -18.22 8.84
N LYS A 175 17.30 -17.72 8.67
CA LYS A 175 16.11 -18.43 9.15
C LYS A 175 15.25 -18.88 7.97
N LYS A 176 15.23 -20.19 7.77
CA LYS A 176 14.43 -20.85 6.73
C LYS A 176 12.94 -20.86 7.08
N SER A 177 12.12 -20.31 6.19
CA SER A 177 10.67 -20.35 6.22
C SER A 177 10.14 -21.78 6.03
N PRO A 178 8.94 -22.12 6.56
CA PRO A 178 8.25 -23.34 6.19
C PRO A 178 7.62 -23.30 4.79
N VAL A 179 7.63 -22.15 4.11
CA VAL A 179 7.01 -21.95 2.80
C VAL A 179 8.02 -22.23 1.69
N GLU A 180 7.67 -23.15 0.80
CA GLU A 180 8.43 -23.48 -0.41
C GLU A 180 8.36 -22.35 -1.44
N VAL A 181 9.40 -22.22 -2.25
CA VAL A 181 9.45 -21.29 -3.38
C VAL A 181 8.70 -21.89 -4.57
N ALA A 182 7.72 -21.16 -5.09
CA ALA A 182 7.09 -21.47 -6.36
C ALA A 182 7.91 -20.85 -7.51
N PHE A 183 8.90 -21.60 -8.02
CA PHE A 183 9.74 -21.13 -9.13
C PHE A 183 8.91 -20.95 -10.42
N GLY A 184 9.12 -19.83 -11.11
CA GLY A 184 8.37 -19.41 -12.30
C GLY A 184 7.05 -18.69 -11.99
N GLU A 185 6.72 -18.50 -10.71
CA GLU A 185 5.50 -17.83 -10.27
C GLU A 185 5.83 -16.59 -9.43
N TRP A 186 4.98 -15.57 -9.55
CA TRP A 186 5.10 -14.36 -8.75
C TRP A 186 4.71 -14.64 -7.29
N THR A 187 5.58 -14.24 -6.37
CA THR A 187 5.35 -14.29 -4.93
C THR A 187 5.68 -12.93 -4.34
N HIS A 188 4.79 -12.35 -3.52
CA HIS A 188 5.12 -11.15 -2.79
C HIS A 188 5.91 -11.51 -1.54
N ILE A 189 7.06 -10.87 -1.37
CA ILE A 189 7.91 -11.06 -0.21
C ILE A 189 8.08 -9.71 0.47
N ALA A 190 7.83 -9.66 1.78
CA ALA A 190 8.09 -8.48 2.58
C ALA A 190 8.88 -8.87 3.84
N VAL A 191 9.93 -8.11 4.13
CA VAL A 191 10.82 -8.30 5.29
C VAL A 191 10.80 -7.04 6.14
N PHE A 192 10.14 -7.15 7.28
CA PHE A 192 10.21 -6.15 8.34
C PHE A 192 11.44 -6.39 9.20
N ARG A 193 12.17 -5.32 9.53
CA ARG A 193 13.28 -5.30 10.47
C ARG A 193 13.05 -4.18 11.48
N GLY A 194 13.06 -4.50 12.77
CA GLY A 194 12.89 -3.52 13.85
C GLY A 194 12.92 -4.14 15.24
N GLY A 195 13.37 -3.35 16.24
CA GLY A 195 13.34 -3.77 17.65
C GLY A 195 14.15 -5.04 17.95
N ASN A 196 15.30 -5.23 17.29
CA ASN A 196 16.13 -6.45 17.34
C ASN A 196 15.47 -7.72 16.76
N SER A 197 14.40 -7.58 15.97
CA SER A 197 13.70 -8.68 15.32
C SER A 197 13.56 -8.44 13.81
N ALA A 198 13.41 -9.52 13.06
CA ALA A 198 12.93 -9.51 11.69
C ALA A 198 11.74 -10.44 11.53
N ARG A 199 10.87 -10.10 10.57
CA ARG A 199 9.68 -10.87 10.20
C ARG A 199 9.60 -10.89 8.68
N MET A 200 9.43 -12.07 8.12
CA MET A 200 9.15 -12.24 6.69
C MET A 200 7.69 -12.60 6.50
N TYR A 201 7.05 -11.87 5.61
CA TYR A 201 5.71 -12.08 5.13
C TYR A 201 5.78 -12.58 3.68
N ILE A 202 4.99 -13.62 3.38
CA ILE A 202 4.90 -14.20 2.05
C ILE A 202 3.43 -14.12 1.65
N ASN A 203 3.15 -13.43 0.55
CA ASN A 203 1.79 -13.16 0.10
C ASN A 203 0.90 -12.58 1.22
N GLY A 204 1.45 -11.59 1.96
CA GLY A 204 0.76 -10.90 3.05
C GLY A 204 0.70 -11.65 4.38
N GLU A 205 1.01 -12.95 4.41
CA GLU A 205 0.96 -13.76 5.63
C GLU A 205 2.33 -13.87 6.31
N LEU A 206 2.38 -13.77 7.64
CA LEU A 206 3.62 -13.97 8.40
C LEU A 206 4.12 -15.41 8.24
N ALA A 207 5.25 -15.59 7.56
CA ALA A 207 5.84 -16.89 7.31
C ALA A 207 6.90 -17.28 8.35
N ILE A 208 7.76 -16.34 8.74
CA ILE A 208 8.81 -16.59 9.72
C ILE A 208 9.23 -15.32 10.47
N SER A 209 9.76 -15.50 11.69
CA SER A 209 10.36 -14.43 12.48
C SER A 209 11.66 -14.85 13.14
N GLY A 210 12.49 -13.87 13.48
CA GLY A 210 13.68 -14.10 14.26
C GLY A 210 14.25 -12.90 14.96
N ASP A 211 15.04 -13.19 15.98
CA ASP A 211 15.79 -12.19 16.73
C ASP A 211 17.21 -12.07 16.18
N GLY A 212 17.87 -10.96 16.52
CA GLY A 212 19.27 -10.70 16.18
C GLY A 212 19.47 -10.11 14.80
N PHE A 213 18.40 -9.88 14.03
CA PHE A 213 18.47 -9.21 12.73
C PHE A 213 18.67 -7.69 12.89
N TRP A 214 19.76 -7.32 13.54
CA TRP A 214 20.09 -5.96 13.95
C TRP A 214 21.60 -5.75 13.88
N GLY A 215 22.04 -4.59 13.41
CA GLY A 215 23.44 -4.18 13.45
C GLY A 215 24.15 -4.12 12.11
N GLY A 216 23.56 -4.68 11.04
CA GLY A 216 24.05 -4.46 9.67
C GLY A 216 23.67 -3.07 9.18
N THR A 217 24.62 -2.37 8.57
CA THR A 217 24.55 -0.94 8.20
C THR A 217 25.10 -0.75 6.79
N ASN A 218 24.87 0.42 6.18
CA ASN A 218 25.64 0.90 5.01
C ASN A 218 25.72 -0.09 3.84
N SER A 219 24.59 -0.69 3.47
CA SER A 219 24.49 -1.45 2.21
C SER A 219 23.04 -1.79 1.90
N VAL A 220 22.66 -1.73 0.64
CA VAL A 220 21.51 -2.42 0.06
C VAL A 220 22.01 -3.06 -1.21
N VAL A 221 21.67 -4.33 -1.38
CA VAL A 221 21.98 -5.09 -2.59
C VAL A 221 20.71 -5.78 -3.02
N VAL A 222 20.35 -5.66 -4.29
CA VAL A 222 19.23 -6.35 -4.94
C VAL A 222 19.81 -7.19 -6.06
N GLY A 223 19.45 -8.48 -6.13
CA GLY A 223 19.98 -9.42 -7.11
C GLY A 223 21.17 -10.27 -6.64
N ASN A 224 21.76 -9.95 -5.49
CA ASN A 224 22.90 -10.68 -4.94
C ASN A 224 23.00 -10.53 -3.41
N ASP A 225 23.98 -11.18 -2.79
CA ASP A 225 24.41 -10.85 -1.43
C ASP A 225 25.55 -9.84 -1.43
N ILE A 226 25.82 -9.26 -0.26
CA ILE A 226 26.86 -8.23 -0.12
C ILE A 226 28.29 -8.72 -0.45
N ALA A 227 28.52 -10.04 -0.48
CA ALA A 227 29.81 -10.64 -0.84
C ALA A 227 29.86 -11.19 -2.27
N ASP A 228 28.81 -11.00 -3.06
CA ASP A 228 28.70 -11.33 -4.49
C ASP A 228 28.91 -12.83 -4.80
N ILE A 229 28.38 -13.71 -3.95
CA ILE A 229 28.57 -15.16 -4.04
C ILE A 229 27.27 -15.95 -4.19
N THR A 230 26.11 -15.32 -4.04
CA THR A 230 24.79 -15.97 -4.10
C THR A 230 23.84 -15.19 -5.01
N PRO A 231 24.17 -15.07 -6.31
CA PRO A 231 23.38 -14.30 -7.26
C PRO A 231 21.97 -14.88 -7.39
N PHE A 232 21.00 -13.99 -7.60
CA PHE A 232 19.61 -14.34 -7.83
C PHE A 232 19.33 -14.51 -9.32
N ALA A 233 18.67 -15.62 -9.66
CA ALA A 233 18.15 -15.87 -10.98
C ALA A 233 16.63 -15.67 -10.98
N GLY A 234 16.14 -14.62 -11.63
CA GLY A 234 14.70 -14.36 -11.68
C GLY A 234 14.35 -12.91 -11.96
N VAL A 235 13.07 -12.59 -11.78
CA VAL A 235 12.55 -11.24 -11.98
C VAL A 235 12.11 -10.64 -10.66
N ILE A 236 12.44 -9.36 -10.42
CA ILE A 236 12.00 -8.58 -9.26
C ILE A 236 11.23 -7.37 -9.76
N ASP A 237 10.10 -7.11 -9.13
CA ASP A 237 9.19 -6.01 -9.45
C ASP A 237 8.67 -5.34 -8.16
N ASP A 238 8.28 -4.07 -8.24
CA ASP A 238 7.81 -3.23 -7.12
C ASP A 238 8.74 -3.25 -5.89
N PHE A 239 10.05 -3.44 -6.08
CA PHE A 239 10.97 -3.39 -4.96
C PHE A 239 10.89 -2.02 -4.30
N ASN A 240 10.73 -2.00 -2.99
CA ASN A 240 10.79 -0.76 -2.21
C ASN A 240 11.27 -1.03 -0.80
N ILE A 241 11.85 0.00 -0.18
CA ILE A 241 12.17 0.02 1.24
C ILE A 241 11.38 1.16 1.88
N SER A 242 10.78 0.94 3.05
CA SER A 242 9.94 1.94 3.70
C SER A 242 10.24 2.10 5.19
N GLY A 243 10.10 3.34 5.66
CA GLY A 243 10.00 3.69 7.08
C GLY A 243 8.56 3.99 7.49
N PHE A 244 8.34 4.16 8.80
CA PHE A 244 7.00 4.35 9.40
C PHE A 244 6.89 5.73 10.05
N SER A 245 6.10 6.63 9.46
CA SER A 245 5.93 8.00 9.97
C SER A 245 5.09 8.07 11.26
N ASP A 246 4.20 7.11 11.46
CA ASP A 246 3.37 6.98 12.67
C ASP A 246 4.12 6.32 13.83
N GLY A 247 5.36 5.89 13.60
CA GLY A 247 6.21 5.29 14.61
C GLY A 247 6.00 3.79 14.79
N ALA A 248 5.08 3.16 14.06
CA ALA A 248 4.65 1.78 14.31
C ALA A 248 4.54 0.99 13.01
N PHE A 249 4.97 -0.28 13.07
CA PHE A 249 4.72 -1.22 11.99
C PHE A 249 3.39 -1.94 12.22
N ASP A 250 2.48 -1.82 11.26
CA ASP A 250 1.23 -2.57 11.17
C ASP A 250 1.22 -3.40 9.87
N PRO A 251 1.38 -4.73 9.93
CA PRO A 251 1.43 -5.56 8.74
C PRO A 251 0.11 -5.57 7.93
N THR A 252 -1.00 -5.10 8.50
CA THR A 252 -2.28 -4.98 7.76
C THR A 252 -2.34 -3.74 6.88
N ILE A 253 -1.48 -2.75 7.14
CA ILE A 253 -1.43 -1.47 6.44
C ILE A 253 -0.15 -1.35 5.62
N ASP A 254 0.98 -1.77 6.19
CA ASP A 254 2.31 -1.49 5.66
C ASP A 254 2.81 -2.53 4.66
N VAL A 255 2.33 -3.78 4.71
CA VAL A 255 2.69 -4.80 3.72
C VAL A 255 1.86 -4.57 2.48
N ASP A 256 2.51 -4.23 1.36
CA ASP A 256 1.89 -3.91 0.05
C ASP A 256 1.39 -5.16 -0.68
N PHE A 257 0.91 -6.16 0.06
CA PHE A 257 0.29 -7.32 -0.55
C PHE A 257 -1.17 -7.01 -0.85
N THR A 258 -1.45 -6.74 -2.12
CA THR A 258 -2.78 -6.93 -2.69
C THR A 258 -2.82 -8.33 -3.27
N SER A 259 -3.73 -9.18 -2.78
CA SER A 259 -4.08 -10.42 -3.53
C SER A 259 -4.36 -10.05 -4.99
N ASP A 260 -4.06 -10.92 -5.96
CA ASP A 260 -4.26 -10.70 -7.41
C ASP A 260 -5.66 -10.14 -7.73
N LEU A 261 -5.83 -8.84 -7.53
CA LEU A 261 -7.04 -8.10 -7.82
C LEU A 261 -6.79 -7.65 -9.24
N THR A 262 -7.38 -8.41 -10.16
CA THR A 262 -7.41 -8.01 -11.55
C THR A 262 -8.41 -6.88 -11.60
N PRO A 263 -8.00 -5.63 -11.91
CA PRO A 263 -8.96 -4.55 -12.00
C PRO A 263 -10.07 -4.99 -12.95
N THR A 264 -11.32 -4.91 -12.53
CA THR A 264 -12.46 -5.35 -13.36
C THR A 264 -12.57 -4.51 -14.62
N GLY A 265 -11.93 -3.34 -14.61
CA GLY A 265 -12.02 -2.33 -15.67
C GLY A 265 -13.38 -1.64 -15.69
N VAL A 266 -14.25 -1.93 -14.70
CA VAL A 266 -15.50 -1.23 -14.50
C VAL A 266 -15.16 0.11 -13.82
N PRO A 267 -15.44 1.26 -14.45
CA PRO A 267 -15.18 2.54 -13.81
C PRO A 267 -15.94 2.63 -12.48
N GLY A 268 -15.30 3.14 -11.43
CA GLY A 268 -15.92 3.31 -10.11
C GLY A 268 -16.08 2.05 -9.26
N ASP A 269 -15.70 0.88 -9.77
CA ASP A 269 -15.62 -0.40 -9.05
C ASP A 269 -14.31 -0.43 -8.25
N VAL A 270 -14.40 -0.10 -6.96
CA VAL A 270 -13.29 -0.01 -6.01
C VAL A 270 -13.01 -1.39 -5.42
N ASP A 271 -14.04 -2.17 -5.10
CA ASP A 271 -13.92 -3.46 -4.44
C ASP A 271 -13.60 -4.64 -5.39
N GLN A 272 -13.63 -4.36 -6.69
CA GLN A 272 -13.30 -5.25 -7.80
C GLN A 272 -14.28 -6.43 -7.94
N ASP A 273 -15.55 -6.26 -7.58
CA ASP A 273 -16.57 -7.31 -7.70
C ASP A 273 -17.32 -7.33 -9.04
N GLY A 274 -17.09 -6.33 -9.88
CA GLY A 274 -17.61 -6.23 -11.25
C GLY A 274 -18.78 -5.27 -11.42
N ASP A 275 -19.19 -4.55 -10.39
CA ASP A 275 -20.07 -3.39 -10.54
C ASP A 275 -19.62 -2.18 -9.70
N ALA A 276 -20.32 -1.06 -9.87
CA ALA A 276 -20.08 0.14 -9.07
C ALA A 276 -21.36 0.40 -8.28
N ASP A 277 -21.30 0.32 -6.95
CA ASP A 277 -22.45 0.41 -6.08
C ASP A 277 -22.16 1.08 -4.71
N ASN A 278 -22.92 0.74 -3.67
CA ASN A 278 -22.75 1.33 -2.34
C ASN A 278 -21.55 0.75 -1.58
N ASP A 279 -21.12 -0.47 -1.87
CA ASP A 279 -19.99 -1.12 -1.20
C ASP A 279 -18.68 -0.42 -1.61
N ASP A 280 -18.53 0.00 -2.87
CA ASP A 280 -17.43 0.86 -3.34
C ASP A 280 -17.36 2.20 -2.60
N TYR A 281 -18.53 2.82 -2.43
CA TYR A 281 -18.63 4.08 -1.70
C TYR A 281 -18.18 3.91 -0.24
N LEU A 282 -18.50 2.78 0.40
CA LEU A 282 -18.08 2.52 1.77
C LEU A 282 -16.55 2.42 1.86
N ILE A 283 -15.89 1.74 0.91
CA ILE A 283 -14.43 1.65 0.86
C ILE A 283 -13.81 3.02 0.63
N TRP A 284 -14.25 3.76 -0.39
CA TRP A 284 -13.76 5.12 -0.64
C TRP A 284 -13.94 6.02 0.59
N SER A 285 -15.14 6.03 1.19
CA SER A 285 -15.46 6.91 2.31
C SER A 285 -14.61 6.65 3.56
N ALA A 286 -14.14 5.41 3.74
CA ALA A 286 -13.25 5.03 4.83
C ALA A 286 -11.81 5.51 4.63
N ASN A 287 -11.41 5.82 3.39
CA ASN A 287 -10.03 6.12 3.00
C ASN A 287 -9.84 7.56 2.50
N VAL A 288 -10.90 8.40 2.47
CA VAL A 288 -10.80 9.81 2.06
C VAL A 288 -9.70 10.54 2.82
N GLY A 289 -8.81 11.20 2.07
CA GLY A 289 -7.64 11.90 2.59
C GLY A 289 -6.35 11.08 2.52
N LEU A 290 -6.40 9.82 2.09
CA LEU A 290 -5.22 9.04 1.74
C LEU A 290 -4.49 9.69 0.58
N ASN A 291 -3.16 9.76 0.69
CA ASN A 291 -2.25 10.21 -0.35
C ASN A 291 -0.99 9.36 -0.24
N ASN A 292 -0.64 8.64 -1.31
CA ASN A 292 0.55 7.79 -1.34
C ASN A 292 1.87 8.58 -1.53
N GLY A 293 1.78 9.87 -1.88
CA GLY A 293 2.94 10.74 -2.09
C GLY A 293 3.67 10.54 -3.43
N LEU A 294 3.20 9.63 -4.29
CA LEU A 294 3.87 9.29 -5.55
C LEU A 294 3.32 10.07 -6.75
N GLY A 295 2.17 10.75 -6.60
CA GLY A 295 1.55 11.52 -7.68
C GLY A 295 0.91 10.66 -8.79
N ALA A 296 1.03 9.35 -8.69
CA ALA A 296 0.31 8.34 -9.46
C ALA A 296 -0.25 7.28 -8.50
N GLY A 297 -1.40 6.72 -8.87
CA GLY A 297 -2.05 5.63 -8.17
C GLY A 297 -1.51 4.27 -8.58
N ASP A 298 -1.59 3.31 -7.67
CA ASP A 298 -1.28 1.90 -7.90
C ASP A 298 -2.52 1.04 -7.55
N VAL A 299 -2.43 -0.28 -7.73
CA VAL A 299 -3.53 -1.18 -7.36
C VAL A 299 -3.89 -1.06 -5.87
N SER A 300 -2.93 -0.73 -5.01
CA SER A 300 -3.17 -0.56 -3.58
C SER A 300 -3.96 0.70 -3.25
N THR A 301 -3.76 1.80 -3.99
CA THR A 301 -4.57 3.02 -3.84
C THR A 301 -5.92 2.86 -4.52
N LEU A 302 -6.00 2.18 -5.68
CA LEU A 302 -7.27 1.87 -6.36
C LEU A 302 -8.22 1.14 -5.42
N LEU A 303 -7.74 0.12 -4.71
CA LEU A 303 -8.53 -0.65 -3.72
C LEU A 303 -8.92 0.13 -2.47
N LYS A 304 -8.35 1.33 -2.29
CA LYS A 304 -8.71 2.28 -1.24
C LYS A 304 -9.58 3.40 -1.79
N GLY A 305 -9.93 3.37 -3.09
CA GLY A 305 -10.81 4.33 -3.74
C GLY A 305 -10.11 5.45 -4.50
N ASP A 306 -8.87 5.27 -4.93
CA ASP A 306 -8.16 6.18 -5.86
C ASP A 306 -8.48 5.77 -7.31
N VAL A 307 -9.71 6.06 -7.73
CA VAL A 307 -10.28 5.56 -9.00
C VAL A 307 -9.69 6.32 -10.19
N ASP A 308 -9.30 7.59 -10.00
CA ASP A 308 -8.69 8.39 -11.06
C ASP A 308 -7.17 8.15 -11.20
N GLY A 309 -6.60 7.31 -10.33
CA GLY A 309 -5.21 6.86 -10.37
C GLY A 309 -4.18 7.97 -10.15
N ASN A 310 -4.53 9.01 -9.39
CA ASN A 310 -3.61 10.12 -9.10
C ASN A 310 -2.82 9.94 -7.79
N GLY A 311 -2.99 8.82 -7.09
CA GLY A 311 -2.35 8.49 -5.83
C GLY A 311 -3.07 9.05 -4.61
N ARG A 312 -4.27 9.65 -4.77
CA ARG A 312 -5.00 10.35 -3.69
C ARG A 312 -6.47 9.99 -3.69
N VAL A 313 -6.92 9.41 -2.58
CA VAL A 313 -8.35 9.16 -2.34
C VAL A 313 -9.04 10.45 -1.89
N ASN A 314 -9.77 11.09 -2.79
CA ASN A 314 -10.35 12.41 -2.59
C ASN A 314 -11.72 12.59 -3.28
N PHE A 315 -12.16 13.83 -3.45
CA PHE A 315 -13.47 14.15 -4.03
C PHE A 315 -13.56 13.88 -5.54
N PHE A 316 -12.44 13.85 -6.26
CA PHE A 316 -12.42 13.50 -7.68
C PHE A 316 -12.79 12.03 -7.90
N ASP A 317 -12.28 11.13 -7.05
CA ASP A 317 -12.63 9.69 -7.10
C ASP A 317 -14.10 9.44 -6.83
N PHE A 318 -14.68 10.17 -5.87
CA PHE A 318 -16.11 10.09 -5.61
C PHE A 318 -16.96 10.44 -6.83
N PHE A 319 -16.52 11.41 -7.65
CA PHE A 319 -17.24 11.71 -8.88
C PHE A 319 -17.21 10.54 -9.86
N GLU A 320 -16.10 9.82 -9.96
CA GLU A 320 -15.99 8.66 -10.85
C GLU A 320 -16.83 7.48 -10.35
N ILE A 321 -16.79 7.20 -9.04
CA ILE A 321 -17.63 6.16 -8.41
C ILE A 321 -19.10 6.51 -8.64
N SER A 322 -19.53 7.71 -8.24
CA SER A 322 -20.94 8.12 -8.33
C SER A 322 -21.48 8.26 -9.76
N ALA A 323 -20.62 8.57 -10.73
CA ALA A 323 -20.99 8.60 -12.15
C ALA A 323 -21.21 7.19 -12.72
N SER A 324 -20.56 6.20 -12.12
CA SER A 324 -20.56 4.81 -12.58
C SER A 324 -21.56 3.92 -11.85
N VAL A 325 -22.10 4.39 -10.71
CA VAL A 325 -23.13 3.66 -9.96
C VAL A 325 -24.27 3.29 -10.89
N THR A 326 -24.42 1.99 -11.16
CA THR A 326 -25.52 1.51 -11.97
C THR A 326 -26.75 1.56 -11.08
N PRO A 327 -27.76 2.41 -11.35
CA PRO A 327 -28.91 2.47 -10.48
C PRO A 327 -29.54 1.08 -10.43
N PRO A 328 -29.83 0.54 -9.23
CA PRO A 328 -30.31 -0.82 -9.09
C PRO A 328 -31.53 -0.99 -10.01
N ALA A 329 -31.50 -2.03 -10.84
CA ALA A 329 -32.55 -2.32 -11.84
C ALA A 329 -33.95 -2.54 -11.22
N ASN A 330 -34.06 -2.47 -9.90
CA ASN A 330 -35.30 -2.21 -9.20
C ASN A 330 -35.83 -0.85 -9.62
N GLN A 331 -36.68 -0.86 -10.65
CA GLN A 331 -37.66 0.19 -10.90
C GLN A 331 -38.28 0.57 -9.55
N VAL A 332 -37.81 1.66 -8.94
CA VAL A 332 -38.56 2.35 -7.92
C VAL A 332 -39.90 2.59 -8.60
N PRO A 333 -41.01 1.95 -8.17
CA PRO A 333 -42.30 2.17 -8.79
C PRO A 333 -42.48 3.68 -8.75
N GLU A 334 -42.49 4.33 -9.92
CA GLU A 334 -42.52 5.78 -9.99
C GLU A 334 -43.55 6.23 -8.96
N PRO A 335 -43.16 7.07 -7.96
CA PRO A 335 -44.04 7.42 -6.86
C PRO A 335 -45.33 7.81 -7.52
N ALA A 336 -46.45 7.21 -7.13
CA ALA A 336 -47.70 7.11 -7.87
C ALA A 336 -48.26 8.48 -8.32
N THR A 337 -47.54 9.19 -9.18
CA THR A 337 -47.69 10.61 -9.50
C THR A 337 -48.80 10.68 -10.51
N GLY A 338 -48.90 9.67 -11.39
CA GLY A 338 -50.11 9.39 -12.15
C GLY A 338 -51.33 9.13 -11.25
N THR A 339 -51.19 8.38 -10.15
CA THR A 339 -52.31 8.10 -9.24
C THR A 339 -52.71 9.31 -8.40
N LEU A 340 -51.76 10.09 -7.89
CA LEU A 340 -52.00 11.35 -7.17
C LEU A 340 -52.56 12.43 -8.09
N LEU A 341 -52.09 12.50 -9.32
CA LEU A 341 -52.66 13.37 -10.35
C LEU A 341 -54.09 12.94 -10.69
N ALA A 342 -54.36 11.64 -10.85
CA ALA A 342 -55.70 11.11 -11.09
C ALA A 342 -56.66 11.36 -9.92
N ILE A 343 -56.21 11.17 -8.67
CA ILE A 343 -56.98 11.48 -7.46
C ILE A 343 -57.23 12.99 -7.36
N GLY A 344 -56.22 13.82 -7.65
CA GLY A 344 -56.34 15.27 -7.71
C GLY A 344 -57.38 15.71 -8.74
N MET A 345 -57.32 15.21 -9.98
CA MET A 345 -58.28 15.53 -11.03
C MET A 345 -59.70 15.10 -10.68
N LEU A 346 -59.89 13.95 -10.01
CA LEU A 346 -61.21 13.51 -9.54
C LEU A 346 -61.75 14.40 -8.41
N ALA A 347 -60.88 14.86 -7.50
CA ALA A 347 -61.25 15.79 -6.43
C ALA A 347 -61.66 17.17 -6.96
N PHE A 348 -60.94 17.69 -7.97
CA PHE A 348 -61.28 18.98 -8.61
C PHE A 348 -62.48 18.88 -9.57
N GLY A 349 -62.62 17.77 -10.30
CA GLY A 349 -63.74 17.53 -11.21
C GLY A 349 -65.10 17.46 -10.50
N ARG A 350 -65.16 16.88 -9.30
CA ARG A 350 -66.40 16.84 -8.50
C ARG A 350 -66.85 18.22 -7.99
N ARG A 351 -65.92 19.16 -7.77
CA ARG A 351 -66.26 20.54 -7.36
C ARG A 351 -66.87 21.37 -8.49
N ALA A 352 -66.51 21.11 -9.74
CA ALA A 352 -67.06 21.84 -10.90
C ALA A 352 -68.53 21.47 -11.17
N ILE A 353 -68.94 20.23 -10.87
CA ILE A 353 -70.31 19.74 -11.13
C ILE A 353 -71.29 20.25 -10.06
N ALA A 354 -70.85 20.43 -8.81
CA ALA A 354 -71.71 20.89 -7.72
C ALA A 354 -72.10 22.39 -7.80
N ARG A 355 -71.44 23.20 -8.64
CA ARG A 355 -71.76 24.64 -8.82
C ARG A 355 -72.73 24.94 -9.98
N ARG A 356 -73.20 23.93 -10.70
CA ARG A 356 -74.14 24.08 -11.85
C ARG A 356 -75.56 23.57 -11.57
N ARG A 357 -75.93 23.36 -10.31
CA ARG A 357 -77.32 23.09 -9.91
C ARG A 357 -77.87 24.21 -9.06
#